data_AF-A0A7Y8J6M6-F1
#
_entry.id   AF-A0A7Y8J6M6-F1
#
_cell.length_a   1.000
_cell.length_b   1.000
_cell.length_c   1.000
_cell.angle_alpha   90.00
_cell.angle_beta   90.00
_cell.angle_gamma   90.00
#
_symmetry.space_group_name_H-M   'P 1'
#
loop_
_entity.id
_entity.type
_entity.pdbx_description
1 polymer ?
#
loop_
_entity_poly.entity_id
_entity_poly.type
_entity_poly.pdbx_seq_one_letter_code
_entity_poly.pdbx_strand_id
1 'polypeptide(L)' 'MKKAEITCKEVMKHVCQSLGENLNDEKCLEVKKHLDACPHCREYFKSVEITIDCYRKYNVEVPEEAHTRLMKMLGLEE' A
#
# COMPACT_ATOMS: atom_id res chain seq x y z
N MET A 1 -1.95 -0.09 -34.06
CA MET A 1 -1.17 -0.13 -32.80
C MET A 1 -1.70 -1.30 -31.98
N LYS A 2 -0.87 -2.31 -31.66
CA LYS A 2 -1.31 -3.43 -30.81
C LYS A 2 -1.44 -2.91 -29.37
N LYS A 3 -2.65 -2.99 -28.79
CA LYS A 3 -2.87 -2.75 -27.35
C LYS A 3 -2.04 -3.79 -26.60
N ALA A 4 -1.09 -3.36 -25.77
CA ALA A 4 -0.40 -4.26 -24.87
C ALA A 4 -1.41 -4.74 -23.82
N GLU A 5 -1.60 -6.06 -23.69
CA GLU A 5 -2.44 -6.62 -22.64
C GLU A 5 -1.71 -6.47 -21.30
N ILE A 6 -2.29 -5.68 -20.41
CA ILE A 6 -1.76 -5.48 -19.05
C ILE A 6 -1.87 -6.81 -18.30
N THR A 7 -0.73 -7.28 -17.81
CA THR A 7 -0.63 -8.54 -17.07
C THR A 7 -0.90 -8.34 -15.58
N CYS A 8 -1.36 -9.39 -14.89
CA CYS A 8 -1.56 -9.37 -13.43
C CYS A 8 -0.28 -8.97 -12.67
N LYS A 9 0.90 -9.26 -13.23
CA LYS A 9 2.20 -8.89 -12.68
C LYS A 9 2.45 -7.38 -12.73
N GLU A 10 2.04 -6.73 -13.81
CA GLU A 10 2.17 -5.27 -13.95
C GLU A 10 1.18 -4.55 -13.04
N VAL A 11 -0.03 -5.08 -12.90
CA VAL A 11 -1.03 -4.62 -11.93
C VAL A 11 -0.46 -4.67 -10.51
N MET A 12 0.16 -5.80 -10.13
CA MET A 12 0.77 -5.96 -8.81
C MET A 12 1.83 -4.92 -8.51
N LYS A 13 2.76 -4.73 -9.47
CA LYS A 13 3.85 -3.78 -9.34
C LYS A 13 3.32 -2.37 -9.15
N HIS A 14 2.30 -1.98 -9.92
CA HIS A 14 1.71 -0.66 -9.79
C HIS A 14 0.98 -0.48 -8.45
N VAL A 15 0.13 -1.44 -8.03
CA VAL A 15 -0.55 -1.36 -6.72
C VAL A 15 0.44 -1.21 -5.56
N CYS A 16 1.51 -1.99 -5.54
CA CYS A 16 2.55 -1.89 -4.50
C CYS A 16 3.29 -0.55 -4.51
N GLN A 17 3.48 0.06 -5.68
CA GLN A 17 4.11 1.38 -5.84
C GLN A 17 3.14 2.52 -5.49
N SER A 18 1.86 2.38 -5.85
CA SER A 18 0.81 3.39 -5.68
C SER A 18 0.24 3.47 -4.27
N LEU A 19 0.46 2.47 -3.41
CA LEU A 19 0.17 2.59 -1.97
C LEU A 19 0.99 3.71 -1.28
N GLY A 20 1.92 4.35 -2.00
CA GLY A 20 2.62 5.57 -1.60
C GLY A 20 2.48 6.79 -2.54
N GLU A 21 1.68 6.72 -3.62
CA GLU A 21 1.52 7.82 -4.60
C GLU A 21 0.05 8.15 -4.91
N ASN A 22 -0.21 9.33 -5.49
CA ASN A 22 -1.56 9.88 -5.70
C ASN A 22 -2.47 8.99 -6.56
N LEU A 23 -3.60 8.57 -5.99
CA LEU A 23 -4.57 7.61 -6.56
C LEU A 23 -5.36 8.12 -7.79
N ASN A 24 -5.07 9.32 -8.29
CA ASN A 24 -5.81 9.96 -9.38
C ASN A 24 -5.09 9.85 -10.74
N ASP A 25 -3.94 9.19 -10.80
CA ASP A 25 -3.21 9.00 -12.04
C ASP A 25 -3.90 8.00 -12.99
N GLU A 26 -3.72 8.20 -14.29
CA GLU A 26 -4.34 7.38 -15.35
C GLU A 26 -4.07 5.87 -15.17
N LYS A 27 -2.87 5.52 -14.69
CA LYS A 27 -2.49 4.13 -14.41
C LYS A 27 -3.27 3.52 -13.24
N CYS A 28 -3.64 4.31 -12.23
CA CYS A 28 -4.48 3.85 -11.13
C CYS A 28 -5.90 3.52 -11.62
N LEU A 29 -6.43 4.30 -12.58
CA LEU A 29 -7.71 4.02 -13.21
C LEU A 29 -7.69 2.73 -14.04
N GLU A 30 -6.61 2.47 -14.79
CA GLU A 30 -6.45 1.22 -15.53
C GLU A 30 -6.33 0.00 -14.62
N VAL A 31 -5.58 0.12 -13.53
CA VAL A 31 -5.48 -0.91 -12.50
C VAL A 31 -6.84 -1.20 -11.86
N LYS A 32 -7.62 -0.16 -11.53
CA LYS A 32 -8.97 -0.33 -10.99
C LYS A 32 -9.86 -1.14 -11.94
N LYS A 33 -9.84 -0.83 -13.24
CA LYS A 33 -10.60 -1.59 -14.26
C LYS A 33 -10.19 -3.06 -14.30
N HIS A 34 -8.91 -3.37 -14.17
CA HIS A 34 -8.45 -4.76 -14.14
C HIS A 34 -8.91 -5.48 -12.86
N LEU A 35 -8.81 -4.85 -11.69
CA LEU A 35 -9.29 -5.42 -10.41
C LEU A 35 -10.79 -5.71 -10.45
N ASP A 36 -11.58 -4.85 -11.08
CA ASP A 36 -13.02 -5.08 -11.25
C ASP A 36 -13.30 -6.29 -12.17
N ALA A 37 -12.50 -6.48 -13.22
CA ALA A 37 -12.69 -7.53 -14.22
C ALA A 37 -12.07 -8.90 -13.84
N CYS A 38 -11.03 -8.93 -13.01
CA CYS A 38 -10.25 -10.14 -12.70
C CYS A 38 -10.48 -10.63 -11.25
N PRO A 39 -11.21 -11.75 -11.05
CA PRO A 39 -11.50 -12.28 -9.72
C PRO A 39 -10.27 -12.59 -8.87
N HIS A 40 -9.23 -13.20 -9.47
CA HIS A 40 -8.00 -13.55 -8.75
C HIS A 40 -7.27 -12.33 -8.21
N CYS A 41 -7.17 -11.26 -9.03
CA CYS A 41 -6.52 -10.04 -8.60
C CYS A 41 -7.35 -9.30 -7.53
N ARG A 42 -8.68 -9.33 -7.63
CA ARG A 42 -9.57 -8.77 -6.61
C ARG A 42 -9.42 -9.47 -5.26
N GLU A 43 -9.40 -10.80 -5.25
CA GLU A 43 -9.22 -11.59 -4.03
C GLU A 43 -7.86 -11.34 -3.39
N TYR A 44 -6.81 -11.32 -4.21
CA TYR A 44 -5.47 -11.00 -3.73
C TYR A 44 -5.40 -9.57 -3.16
N PHE A 45 -5.93 -8.57 -3.86
CA PHE A 45 -5.95 -7.18 -3.39
C PHE A 45 -6.64 -7.08 -2.04
N LYS A 46 -7.79 -7.75 -1.87
CA LYS A 46 -8.50 -7.84 -0.60
C LYS A 46 -7.64 -8.47 0.50
N SER A 47 -6.85 -9.50 0.20
CA SER A 47 -5.94 -10.10 1.18
C SER A 47 -4.84 -9.13 1.64
N VAL A 48 -4.34 -8.29 0.72
CA VAL A 48 -3.37 -7.23 1.03
C VAL A 48 -4.02 -6.14 1.88
N GLU A 49 -5.22 -5.68 1.53
CA GLU A 49 -5.99 -4.72 2.34
C GLU A 49 -6.20 -5.22 3.76
N ILE A 50 -6.65 -6.48 3.92
CA ILE A 50 -6.82 -7.10 5.24
C ILE A 50 -5.50 -7.13 6.01
N THR A 51 -4.40 -7.49 5.34
CA THR A 51 -3.07 -7.54 5.98
C THR A 51 -2.64 -6.15 6.48
N ILE A 52 -2.79 -5.10 5.66
CA ILE A 52 -2.51 -3.72 6.05
C ILE A 52 -3.38 -3.31 7.24
N ASP A 53 -4.67 -3.62 7.19
CA ASP A 53 -5.61 -3.31 8.27
C ASP A 53 -5.24 -4.00 9.58
N CYS A 54 -4.81 -5.27 9.51
CA CYS A 54 -4.32 -6.00 10.67
C CYS A 54 -3.11 -5.29 11.29
N TYR A 55 -2.12 -4.89 10.50
CA TYR A 55 -0.96 -4.14 11.02
C TYR A 55 -1.31 -2.76 11.56
N ARG A 56 -2.25 -2.04 10.94
CA ARG A 56 -2.71 -0.73 11.43
C ARG A 56 -3.45 -0.83 12.77
N LYS A 57 -4.24 -1.89 12.94
CA LYS A 57 -4.99 -2.17 14.18
C LYS A 57 -4.13 -2.88 15.23
N TYR A 58 -2.97 -3.40 14.84
CA TYR A 58 -2.05 -4.05 15.75
C TYR A 58 -1.47 -3.01 16.71
N ASN A 59 -2.11 -2.90 17.87
CA ASN A 59 -1.77 -1.95 18.90
C ASN A 59 -0.53 -2.41 19.67
N VAL A 60 0.63 -2.27 19.04
CA VAL A 60 1.91 -2.38 19.75
C VAL A 60 2.12 -1.07 20.47
N GLU A 61 2.07 -1.12 21.80
CA GLU A 61 2.54 -0.02 22.61
C GLU A 61 4.04 0.16 22.33
N VAL A 62 4.38 1.33 21.79
CA VAL A 62 5.78 1.71 21.62
C VAL A 62 6.36 1.94 23.01
N PRO A 63 7.47 1.28 23.39
CA PRO A 63 8.08 1.50 24.69
C PRO A 63 8.40 2.98 24.88
N GLU A 64 8.16 3.55 26.07
CA GLU A 64 8.46 4.97 26.35
C GLU A 64 9.91 5.32 26.02
N GLU A 65 10.85 4.40 26.28
CA GLU A 65 12.27 4.58 25.94
C GLU A 65 12.50 4.86 24.46
N ALA A 66 11.70 4.29 23.56
CA ALA A 66 11.81 4.56 22.13
C ALA A 66 11.41 6.00 21.79
N HIS A 67 10.38 6.54 22.46
CA HIS A 67 10.00 7.94 22.33
C HIS A 67 11.10 8.86 22.87
N THR A 68 11.62 8.60 24.07
CA THR A 68 12.70 9.37 24.69
C THR A 68 13.96 9.38 23.82
N ARG A 69 14.37 8.20 23.31
CA ARG A 69 15.52 8.08 22.40
C ARG A 69 15.33 8.87 21.11
N LEU A 70 14.11 8.88 20.56
CA LEU A 70 13.80 9.64 19.35
C LEU A 70 13.89 11.15 19.59
N MET A 71 13.27 11.66 20.66
CA MET A 71 13.32 13.09 21.01
C MET A 71 14.75 13.58 21.21
N LYS A 72 15.58 12.76 21.87
CA LYS A 72 17.02 12.99 22.01
C LYS A 72 17.75 13.06 20.67
N MET A 73 17.52 12.10 19.78
CA MET A 73 18.13 12.11 18.44
C MET A 73 17.73 13.33 17.62
N LEU A 74 16.52 13.84 17.81
CA LEU A 74 16.01 15.02 17.11
C LEU A 74 16.42 16.35 17.78
N GLY A 75 17.03 16.32 18.97
CA GLY A 75 17.36 17.52 19.73
C GLY A 75 16.13 18.29 20.23
N LEU A 76 15.02 17.56 20.48
CA LEU A 76 13.74 18.08 20.95
C LEU A 76 13.48 17.73 22.42
N GLU A 77 14.54 17.50 23.19
CA GLU A 77 14.43 17.33 24.64
C GLU A 77 14.00 18.68 25.26
N GLU A 78 12.93 18.71 26.06
CA GLU A 78 12.55 19.89 26.87
C GLU A 78 13.57 20.18 27.97
#